data_AF-A0A815XIA4-F1
#
_entry.id   AF-A0A815XIA4-F1
#
_cell.length_a   1.000
_cell.length_b   1.000
_cell.length_c   1.000
_cell.angle_alpha   90.00
_cell.angle_beta   90.00
_cell.angle_gamma   90.00
#
_symmetry.space_group_name_H-M   'P 1'
#
loop_
_entity.id
_entity.type
_entity.pdbx_description
1 polymer ?
#
loop_
_entity_poly.entity_id
_entity_poly.type
_entity_poly.pdbx_seq_one_letter_code
_entity_poly.pdbx_strand_id
1 'polypeptide(L)'
;MCSQEITDRIYQILSKVVTNVEMELKQNLFHIIEAPELISFQDATQPLFTFLEKRIFPYKEVLIRQNFTRLLELVWSVLIDQLLSEIEKASTVRSTSSYTRLTKALDSFVDYFNADEQYLPKDLLKTDKYK
;
A
#
# COMPACT_ATOMS: atom_id res chain seq x y z
N MET A 1 -24.35 23.07 5.19
CA MET A 1 -23.65 22.64 3.97
C MET A 1 -22.36 23.43 3.87
N CYS A 2 -21.18 22.84 4.13
CA CYS A 2 -19.88 23.48 3.79
C CYS A 2 -18.66 22.56 4.00
N SER A 3 -18.63 21.69 5.03
CA SER A 3 -17.43 20.88 5.32
C SER A 3 -17.41 19.51 4.63
N GLN A 4 -18.55 18.83 4.58
CA GLN A 4 -18.63 17.47 4.02
C GLN A 4 -18.38 17.47 2.51
N GLU A 5 -19.01 18.37 1.77
CA GLU A 5 -18.88 18.46 0.32
C GLU A 5 -17.43 18.78 -0.14
N ILE A 6 -16.71 19.60 0.64
CA ILE A 6 -15.28 19.87 0.40
C ILE A 6 -14.46 18.61 0.65
N THR A 7 -14.77 17.88 1.73
CA THR A 7 -14.09 16.62 2.05
C THR A 7 -14.32 15.59 0.96
N ASP A 8 -15.55 15.44 0.47
CA ASP A 8 -15.89 14.51 -0.60
C ASP A 8 -15.16 14.86 -1.90
N ARG A 9 -15.07 16.15 -2.24
CA ARG A 9 -14.27 16.61 -3.40
C ARG A 9 -12.78 16.31 -3.25
N ILE A 10 -12.22 16.50 -2.05
CA ILE A 10 -10.82 16.13 -1.76
C ILE A 10 -10.64 14.63 -2.00
N TYR A 11 -11.51 13.78 -1.45
CA TYR A 11 -11.43 12.33 -1.67
C TYR A 11 -11.53 11.98 -3.16
N GLN A 12 -12.45 12.60 -3.92
CA GLN A 12 -12.54 12.37 -5.37
C GLN A 12 -11.25 12.71 -6.11
N ILE A 13 -10.55 13.79 -5.72
CA ILE A 13 -9.29 14.18 -6.34
C ILE A 13 -8.17 13.21 -5.95
N LEU A 14 -8.05 12.88 -4.66
CA LEU A 14 -7.03 11.95 -4.18
C LEU A 14 -7.22 10.55 -4.76
N SER A 15 -8.47 10.07 -4.89
CA SER A 15 -8.77 8.79 -5.53
C SER A 15 -8.32 8.78 -7.00
N LYS A 16 -8.46 9.88 -7.75
CA LYS A 16 -7.93 9.96 -9.12
C LYS A 16 -6.41 9.81 -9.16
N VAL A 17 -5.69 10.39 -8.18
CA VAL A 17 -4.24 10.20 -8.05
C VAL A 17 -3.93 8.72 -7.87
N VAL A 18 -4.63 8.04 -6.96
CA VAL A 18 -4.43 6.61 -6.70
C VAL A 18 -4.80 5.73 -7.89
N THR A 19 -5.94 5.97 -8.56
CA THR A 19 -6.33 5.23 -9.76
C THR A 19 -5.28 5.32 -10.88
N ASN A 20 -4.61 6.46 -11.02
CA ASN A 20 -3.56 6.63 -12.04
C ASN A 20 -2.30 5.79 -11.78
N VAL A 21 -2.07 5.37 -10.53
CA VAL A 21 -0.88 4.60 -10.10
C VAL A 21 -1.23 3.17 -9.67
N GLU A 22 -2.52 2.85 -9.60
CA GLU A 22 -3.04 1.59 -9.05
C GLU A 22 -2.50 0.36 -9.79
N MET A 23 -2.45 0.41 -11.12
CA MET A 23 -1.94 -0.71 -11.92
C MET A 23 -0.46 -1.00 -11.61
N GLU A 24 0.36 0.05 -11.51
CA GLU A 24 1.79 -0.07 -11.21
C GLU A 24 2.00 -0.59 -9.77
N LEU A 25 1.19 -0.14 -8.81
CA LEU A 25 1.19 -0.65 -7.43
C LEU A 25 0.90 -2.16 -7.41
N LYS A 26 -0.16 -2.58 -8.09
CA LYS A 26 -0.57 -3.99 -8.18
C LYS A 26 0.50 -4.86 -8.85
N GLN A 27 1.15 -4.36 -9.91
CA GLN A 27 2.23 -5.06 -10.60
C GLN A 27 3.46 -5.26 -9.70
N ASN A 28 3.91 -4.21 -9.01
CA ASN A 28 5.04 -4.32 -8.08
C ASN A 28 4.74 -5.34 -6.97
N LEU A 29 3.53 -5.31 -6.42
CA LEU A 29 3.12 -6.26 -5.39
C LEU A 29 3.05 -7.70 -5.92
N PHE A 30 2.51 -7.91 -7.11
CA PHE A 30 2.51 -9.22 -7.76
C PHE A 30 3.92 -9.79 -7.90
N HIS A 31 4.89 -8.97 -8.33
CA HIS A 31 6.28 -9.41 -8.44
C HIS A 31 6.93 -9.78 -7.10
N ILE A 32 6.55 -9.13 -5.99
CA ILE A 32 7.00 -9.52 -4.64
C ILE A 32 6.50 -10.92 -4.28
N ILE A 33 5.25 -11.20 -4.62
CA ILE A 33 4.55 -12.45 -4.29
C ILE A 33 5.07 -13.62 -5.12
N GLU A 34 5.30 -13.40 -6.41
CA GLU A 34 5.84 -14.38 -7.37
C GLU A 34 7.37 -14.45 -7.38
N ALA A 35 8.06 -13.65 -6.56
CA ALA A 35 9.52 -13.62 -6.57
C ALA A 35 10.10 -15.03 -6.30
N PRO A 36 11.03 -15.52 -7.14
CA PRO A 36 11.74 -16.77 -6.89
C PRO A 36 12.42 -16.77 -5.52
N GLU A 37 12.56 -17.96 -4.90
CA GLU A 37 13.16 -18.07 -3.57
C GLU A 37 14.60 -17.55 -3.48
N LEU A 38 15.31 -17.54 -4.61
CA LEU A 38 16.66 -16.99 -4.77
C LEU A 38 16.73 -15.46 -4.61
N ILE A 39 15.62 -14.76 -4.86
CA ILE A 39 15.55 -13.31 -4.68
C ILE A 39 15.32 -13.02 -3.19
N SER A 40 16.17 -12.17 -2.62
CA SER A 40 16.02 -11.77 -1.22
C SER A 40 14.72 -10.97 -1.05
N PHE A 41 14.15 -11.00 0.16
CA PHE A 41 12.95 -10.22 0.45
C PHE A 41 13.18 -8.71 0.23
N GLN A 42 14.36 -8.20 0.60
CA GLN A 42 14.71 -6.79 0.39
C GLN A 42 14.72 -6.44 -1.09
N ASP A 43 15.40 -7.24 -1.92
CA ASP A 43 15.47 -7.00 -3.37
C ASP A 43 14.10 -7.07 -4.04
N ALA A 44 13.23 -7.98 -3.58
CA ALA A 44 11.87 -8.10 -4.08
C ALA A 44 11.02 -6.86 -3.76
N THR A 45 11.16 -6.28 -2.57
CA THR A 45 10.36 -5.12 -2.10
C THR A 45 10.87 -3.76 -2.57
N GLN A 46 12.17 -3.64 -2.86
CA GLN A 46 12.81 -2.37 -3.23
C GLN A 46 12.13 -1.63 -4.41
N PRO A 47 11.66 -2.30 -5.48
CA PRO A 47 10.95 -1.65 -6.57
C PRO A 47 9.68 -0.93 -6.11
N LEU A 48 8.90 -1.53 -5.20
CA LEU A 48 7.69 -0.92 -4.68
C LEU A 48 8.01 0.32 -3.83
N PHE A 49 9.02 0.25 -2.95
CA PHE A 49 9.41 1.42 -2.16
C PHE A 49 9.93 2.56 -3.03
N THR A 50 10.79 2.25 -4.00
CA THR A 50 11.29 3.23 -4.98
C THR A 50 10.14 3.85 -5.78
N PHE A 51 9.12 3.07 -6.12
CA PHE A 51 7.92 3.55 -6.79
C PHE A 51 7.15 4.54 -5.90
N LEU A 52 6.90 4.19 -4.63
CA LEU A 52 6.20 5.05 -3.67
C LEU A 52 6.96 6.37 -3.49
N GLU A 53 8.28 6.32 -3.29
CA GLU A 53 9.14 7.49 -3.17
C GLU A 53 9.07 8.43 -4.39
N LYS A 54 9.02 7.86 -5.60
CA LYS A 54 9.01 8.65 -6.85
C LYS A 54 7.62 9.16 -7.23
N ARG A 55 6.56 8.43 -6.90
CA ARG A 55 5.21 8.69 -7.45
C ARG A 55 4.23 9.18 -6.40
N ILE A 56 4.41 8.83 -5.12
CA ILE A 56 3.49 9.19 -4.03
C ILE A 56 4.09 10.26 -3.12
N PHE A 57 5.34 10.09 -2.69
CA PHE A 57 5.95 11.00 -1.73
C PHE A 57 6.19 12.44 -2.23
N PRO A 58 6.29 12.74 -3.54
CA PRO A 58 6.33 14.15 -3.98
C PRO A 58 5.04 14.91 -3.62
N TYR A 59 3.92 14.21 -3.42
CA TYR A 59 2.68 14.85 -2.97
C TYR A 59 2.76 15.39 -1.54
N LYS A 60 3.72 14.94 -0.73
CA LYS A 60 3.96 15.44 0.63
C LYS A 60 4.27 16.95 0.66
N GLU A 61 4.98 17.43 -0.35
CA GLU A 61 5.41 18.84 -0.44
C GLU A 61 4.31 19.78 -0.94
N VAL A 62 3.27 19.23 -1.61
CA VAL A 62 2.20 20.02 -2.23
C VAL A 62 0.84 19.86 -1.55
N LEU A 63 0.64 18.81 -0.76
CA LEU A 63 -0.58 18.58 0.01
C LEU A 63 -0.39 19.02 1.46
N ILE A 64 -1.43 19.60 2.04
CA ILE A 64 -1.48 19.75 3.50
C ILE A 64 -1.42 18.36 4.16
N ARG A 65 -0.82 18.29 5.37
CA ARG A 65 -0.57 17.04 6.10
C ARG A 65 -1.76 16.08 6.08
N GLN A 66 -2.95 16.57 6.40
CA GLN A 66 -4.15 15.74 6.47
C GLN A 66 -4.57 15.13 5.12
N ASN A 67 -4.33 15.83 4.01
CA ASN A 67 -4.62 15.30 2.68
C ASN A 67 -3.56 14.31 2.20
N PHE A 68 -2.30 14.52 2.60
CA PHE A 68 -1.25 13.53 2.36
C PHE A 68 -1.50 12.25 3.15
N THR A 69 -1.92 12.35 4.41
CA THR A 69 -2.39 11.21 5.22
C THR A 69 -3.50 10.45 4.48
N ARG A 70 -4.58 11.14 4.06
CA ARG A 70 -5.68 10.53 3.29
C ARG A 70 -5.21 9.85 1.99
N LEU A 71 -4.24 10.45 1.29
CA LEU A 71 -3.67 9.85 0.09
C LEU A 71 -2.96 8.52 0.42
N LEU A 72 -2.16 8.50 1.49
CA LEU A 72 -1.49 7.29 1.96
C LEU A 72 -2.48 6.22 2.39
N GLU A 73 -3.60 6.58 3.02
CA GLU A 73 -4.68 5.64 3.37
C GLU A 73 -5.27 4.96 2.13
N LEU A 74 -5.52 5.73 1.06
CA LEU A 74 -6.04 5.19 -0.19
C LEU A 74 -5.03 4.26 -0.87
N VAL A 75 -3.74 4.63 -0.88
CA VAL A 75 -2.66 3.76 -1.39
C VAL A 75 -2.55 2.48 -0.58
N TRP A 76 -2.61 2.59 0.76
CA TRP A 76 -2.61 1.44 1.66
C TRP A 76 -3.77 0.49 1.37
N SER A 77 -4.99 1.01 1.20
CA SER A 77 -6.16 0.20 0.87
C SER A 77 -5.95 -0.60 -0.42
N VAL A 78 -5.39 0.01 -1.47
CA VAL A 78 -5.11 -0.69 -2.73
C VAL A 78 -4.13 -1.84 -2.53
N LEU A 79 -3.07 -1.63 -1.75
CA LEU A 79 -2.07 -2.66 -1.47
C LEU A 79 -2.66 -3.83 -0.67
N ILE A 80 -3.45 -3.53 0.37
CA ILE A 80 -4.13 -4.55 1.17
C ILE A 80 -5.15 -5.32 0.34
N ASP A 81 -6.00 -4.63 -0.43
CA ASP A 81 -7.01 -5.28 -1.26
C ASP A 81 -6.38 -6.21 -2.30
N GLN A 82 -5.23 -5.81 -2.85
CA GLN A 82 -4.47 -6.67 -3.77
C GLN A 82 -3.82 -7.86 -3.05
N LEU A 83 -3.24 -7.67 -1.86
CA LEU A 83 -2.68 -8.77 -1.05
C LEU A 83 -3.75 -9.81 -0.71
N LEU A 84 -4.92 -9.36 -0.26
CA LEU A 84 -6.06 -10.23 0.05
C LEU A 84 -6.54 -10.97 -1.21
N SER A 85 -6.66 -10.27 -2.34
CA SER A 85 -7.04 -10.90 -3.61
C SER A 85 -6.06 -11.99 -4.03
N GLU A 86 -4.75 -11.80 -3.83
CA GLU A 86 -3.74 -12.81 -4.13
C GLU A 86 -3.77 -13.99 -3.16
N ILE A 87 -4.07 -13.75 -1.88
CA ILE A 87 -4.27 -14.80 -0.86
C ILE A 87 -5.52 -15.64 -1.19
N GLU A 88 -6.62 -15.01 -1.59
CA GLU A 88 -7.85 -15.70 -1.99
C GLU A 88 -7.63 -16.59 -3.22
N LYS A 89 -6.92 -16.09 -4.24
CA LYS A 89 -6.54 -16.88 -5.43
C LYS A 89 -5.57 -18.03 -5.09
N ALA A 90 -4.70 -17.83 -4.11
CA ALA A 90 -3.69 -18.80 -3.68
C ALA A 90 -4.25 -20.05 -3.00
N SER A 91 -5.51 -20.01 -2.54
CA SER A 91 -6.18 -21.01 -1.70
C SER A 91 -6.21 -22.46 -2.25
N THR A 92 -5.65 -22.71 -3.42
CA THR A 92 -5.58 -24.04 -4.04
C THR A 92 -4.17 -24.55 -4.37
N VAL A 93 -3.11 -23.71 -4.49
CA VAL A 93 -1.81 -24.17 -5.09
C VAL A 93 -0.52 -23.49 -4.55
N ARG A 94 -0.53 -22.56 -3.58
CA ARG A 94 0.73 -21.88 -3.15
C ARG A 94 1.52 -22.65 -2.08
N SER A 95 2.85 -22.52 -2.13
CA SER A 95 3.77 -23.06 -1.12
C SER A 95 3.75 -22.23 0.18
N THR A 96 4.15 -22.85 1.30
CA THR A 96 4.33 -22.18 2.60
C THR A 96 5.32 -21.00 2.54
N SER A 97 6.29 -21.04 1.62
CA SER A 97 7.26 -19.96 1.41
C SER A 97 6.63 -18.69 0.83
N SER A 98 5.64 -18.81 -0.06
CA SER A 98 4.89 -17.65 -0.58
C SER A 98 4.08 -16.94 0.51
N TYR A 99 3.39 -17.70 1.38
CA TYR A 99 2.65 -17.13 2.51
C TYR A 99 3.58 -16.41 3.50
N THR A 100 4.75 -17.01 3.79
CA THR A 100 5.74 -16.37 4.67
C THR A 100 6.25 -15.05 4.10
N ARG A 101 6.47 -14.96 2.78
CA ARG A 101 6.88 -13.72 2.11
C ARG A 101 5.77 -12.67 2.11
N LEU A 102 4.51 -13.07 1.92
CA LEU A 102 3.33 -12.20 2.01
C LEU A 102 3.23 -11.55 3.40
N THR A 103 3.33 -12.34 4.47
CA THR A 103 3.29 -11.82 5.84
C THR A 103 4.45 -10.85 6.12
N LYS A 104 5.68 -11.20 5.70
CA LYS A 104 6.84 -10.29 5.84
C LYS A 104 6.69 -9.00 5.05
N ALA A 105 6.13 -9.06 3.84
CA ALA A 105 5.82 -7.90 3.00
C ALA A 105 4.86 -6.97 3.72
N LEU A 106 3.77 -7.55 4.25
CA LEU A 106 2.77 -6.83 5.00
C LEU A 106 3.38 -6.10 6.22
N ASP A 107 4.18 -6.79 7.04
CA ASP A 107 4.84 -6.17 8.21
C ASP A 107 5.77 -5.02 7.79
N SER A 108 6.57 -5.23 6.74
CA SER A 108 7.47 -4.21 6.22
C SER A 108 6.73 -2.99 5.67
N PHE A 109 5.56 -3.20 5.06
CA PHE A 109 4.71 -2.09 4.61
C PHE A 109 4.07 -1.36 5.79
N VAL A 110 3.64 -2.06 6.85
CA VAL A 110 3.14 -1.40 8.06
C VAL A 110 4.20 -0.47 8.64
N ASP A 111 5.44 -0.93 8.76
CA ASP A 111 6.52 -0.10 9.29
C ASP A 111 6.83 1.07 8.34
N TYR A 112 6.86 0.84 7.02
CA TYR A 112 7.08 1.89 6.03
C TYR A 112 5.99 2.98 6.04
N PHE A 113 4.72 2.60 6.07
CA PHE A 113 3.60 3.53 6.08
C PHE A 113 3.36 4.16 7.46
N ASN A 114 3.88 3.57 8.55
CA ASN A 114 3.88 4.21 9.85
C ASN A 114 5.00 5.26 9.95
N ALA A 115 6.21 4.90 9.51
CA ALA A 115 7.43 5.69 9.60
C ALA A 115 7.60 6.39 10.96
N ASP A 116 7.64 5.61 12.05
CA ASP A 116 7.72 6.12 13.42
C ASP A 116 6.64 7.17 13.74
N GLU A 117 5.38 6.81 13.46
CA GLU A 117 4.18 7.64 13.68
C GLU A 117 4.11 8.95 12.86
N GLN A 118 4.99 9.15 11.88
CA GLN A 118 4.97 10.35 11.06
C GLN A 118 3.82 10.40 10.06
N TYR A 119 3.36 9.24 9.58
CA TYR A 119 2.41 9.14 8.47
C TYR A 119 1.06 8.54 8.88
N LEU A 120 0.95 7.21 8.96
CA LEU A 120 -0.28 6.52 9.35
C LEU A 120 -0.11 5.88 10.74
N PRO A 121 -1.03 6.11 11.70
CA PRO A 121 -0.95 5.43 12.99
C PRO A 121 -1.12 3.92 12.81
N LYS A 122 -0.40 3.11 13.61
CA LYS A 122 -0.43 1.64 13.49
C LYS A 122 -1.86 1.08 13.63
N ASP A 123 -2.72 1.74 14.41
CA ASP A 123 -4.12 1.35 14.57
C ASP A 123 -4.95 1.49 13.29
N LEU A 124 -4.57 2.42 12.41
CA LEU A 124 -5.22 2.63 11.11
C LEU A 124 -4.61 1.74 10.01
N LEU A 125 -3.41 1.24 10.22
CA LEU A 125 -2.79 0.22 9.37
C LEU A 125 -3.32 -1.18 9.71
N LYS A 126 -3.57 -1.45 10.99
CA LYS A 126 -4.14 -2.69 11.53
C LYS A 126 -5.67 -2.68 11.56
N THR A 127 -6.30 -2.29 10.46
CA THR A 127 -7.77 -2.33 10.30
C THR A 127 -8.29 -3.78 10.28
N ASP A 128 -9.61 -3.97 10.27
CA ASP A 128 -10.21 -5.32 10.18
C ASP A 128 -9.78 -6.11 8.93
N LYS A 129 -9.26 -5.43 7.89
CA LYS A 129 -8.67 -6.06 6.69
C LYS A 129 -7.24 -6.60 6.89
N TYR A 130 -6.56 -6.19 7.96
CA TYR A 130 -5.22 -6.67 8.33
C TYR A 130 -5.27 -7.93 9.21
N LYS A 131 -6.41 -8.19 9.87
CA LYS A 131 -6.60 -9.33 10.78
C LYS A 131 -6.85 -10.65 10.03
#